data_AF-A0A1Y6BDZ8-F1
#
_entry.id   AF-A0A1Y6BDZ8-F1
#
_cell.length_a   1.000
_cell.length_b   1.000
_cell.length_c   1.000
_cell.angle_alpha   90.00
_cell.angle_beta   90.00
_cell.angle_gamma   90.00
#
_symmetry.space_group_name_H-M   'P 1'
#
loop_
_entity.id
_entity.type
_entity.pdbx_description
1 polymer ?
#
loop_
_entity_poly.entity_id
_entity_poly.type
_entity_poly.pdbx_seq_one_letter_code
_entity_poly.pdbx_strand_id
1 'polypeptide(L)'
;MVMERSPSAFEEMSEEDLRQQYLVQLNGRFEGQATGETFNHAGKTDILIRVQDRNIFIAECKFWRGEKLFLAAVDQILSYLSWRDTKAAIVLFNRQKTFSAVLDKVRQAMEAHPQKKRGPSVEGETRFRYVLGNPRDPSREIILTVLAFDVPAAEAKS
;
A
#
# COMPACT_ATOMS: atom_id res chain seq x y z
N MET A 1 -15.13 7.24 -6.04
CA MET A 1 -14.87 5.78 -5.90
C MET A 1 -16.11 5.03 -5.39
N VAL A 2 -16.19 3.69 -5.48
CA VAL A 2 -17.32 2.91 -4.90
C VAL A 2 -17.46 3.18 -3.39
N MET A 3 -16.37 3.45 -2.70
CA MET A 3 -16.33 3.83 -1.27
C MET A 3 -17.11 5.10 -0.95
N GLU A 4 -17.14 6.07 -1.87
CA GLU A 4 -17.90 7.32 -1.69
C GLU A 4 -19.41 7.14 -1.92
N ARG A 5 -19.80 6.05 -2.60
CA ARG A 5 -21.20 5.78 -2.97
C ARG A 5 -21.96 4.95 -1.95
N SER A 6 -21.28 4.23 -1.06
CA SER A 6 -21.92 3.40 -0.03
C SER A 6 -21.08 3.36 1.25
N PRO A 7 -20.92 4.49 1.95
CA PRO A 7 -19.98 4.61 3.06
C PRO A 7 -20.24 3.60 4.18
N SER A 8 -21.51 3.34 4.52
CA SER A 8 -21.92 2.37 5.54
C SER A 8 -21.44 0.94 5.29
N ALA A 9 -21.22 0.55 4.03
CA ALA A 9 -20.70 -0.79 3.70
C ALA A 9 -19.19 -0.93 4.03
N PHE A 10 -18.45 0.18 4.13
CA PHE A 10 -16.99 0.19 4.34
C PHE A 10 -16.60 0.51 5.79
N GLU A 11 -17.56 0.91 6.63
CA GLU A 11 -17.31 1.32 8.02
C GLU A 11 -16.82 0.19 8.92
N GLU A 12 -17.36 -1.03 8.73
CA GLU A 12 -17.01 -2.21 9.54
C GLU A 12 -15.92 -3.08 8.90
N MET A 13 -15.50 -2.76 7.66
CA MET A 13 -14.51 -3.55 6.93
C MET A 13 -13.14 -3.56 7.63
N SER A 14 -12.54 -4.74 7.72
CA SER A 14 -11.16 -4.93 8.15
C SER A 14 -10.15 -4.60 7.04
N GLU A 15 -8.85 -4.61 7.35
CA GLU A 15 -7.80 -4.50 6.33
C GLU A 15 -7.91 -5.61 5.28
N GLU A 16 -8.33 -6.81 5.72
CA GLU A 16 -8.52 -7.97 4.87
C GLU A 16 -9.71 -7.78 3.92
N ASP A 17 -10.84 -7.28 4.42
CA ASP A 17 -12.03 -7.02 3.60
C ASP A 17 -11.73 -5.97 2.52
N LEU A 18 -11.06 -4.87 2.90
CA LEU A 18 -10.64 -3.85 1.96
C LEU A 18 -9.64 -4.38 0.94
N ARG A 19 -8.67 -5.21 1.38
CA ARG A 19 -7.74 -5.90 0.48
C ARG A 19 -8.49 -6.74 -0.54
N GLN A 20 -9.49 -7.53 -0.12
CA GLN A 20 -10.28 -8.37 -1.03
C GLN A 20 -11.04 -7.52 -2.05
N GLN A 21 -11.64 -6.41 -1.64
CA GLN A 21 -12.31 -5.47 -2.55
C GLN A 21 -11.33 -4.92 -3.60
N TYR A 22 -10.12 -4.56 -3.20
CA TYR A 22 -9.07 -4.13 -4.13
C TYR A 22 -8.60 -5.25 -5.05
N LEU A 23 -8.41 -6.47 -4.54
CA LEU A 23 -8.01 -7.62 -5.36
C LEU A 23 -9.04 -7.95 -6.43
N VAL A 24 -10.33 -7.97 -6.09
CA VAL A 24 -11.42 -8.22 -7.05
C VAL A 24 -11.41 -7.15 -8.15
N GLN A 25 -11.28 -5.87 -7.78
CA GLN A 25 -11.22 -4.77 -8.75
C GLN A 25 -9.97 -4.82 -9.62
N LEU A 26 -8.81 -5.16 -9.05
CA LEU A 26 -7.56 -5.31 -9.79
C LEU A 26 -7.67 -6.48 -10.77
N ASN A 27 -8.05 -7.68 -10.31
CA ASN A 27 -8.22 -8.83 -11.20
C ASN A 27 -9.25 -8.54 -12.31
N GLY A 28 -10.43 -7.98 -12.01
CA GLY A 28 -11.42 -7.64 -13.04
C GLY A 28 -10.96 -6.59 -14.05
N ARG A 29 -10.08 -5.66 -13.65
CA ARG A 29 -9.47 -4.69 -14.59
C ARG A 29 -8.39 -5.32 -15.48
N PHE A 30 -7.67 -6.31 -14.97
CA PHE A 30 -6.53 -6.94 -15.64
C PHE A 30 -6.86 -8.28 -16.31
N GLU A 31 -8.07 -8.84 -16.14
CA GLU A 31 -8.57 -10.07 -16.78
C GLU A 31 -8.45 -10.06 -18.33
N GLY A 32 -8.36 -8.88 -18.96
CA GLY A 32 -8.13 -8.75 -20.41
C GLY A 32 -6.66 -8.57 -20.85
N GLN A 33 -5.72 -8.35 -19.92
CA GLN A 33 -4.29 -8.08 -20.21
C GLN A 33 -3.32 -9.03 -19.50
N ALA A 34 -3.79 -9.79 -18.53
CA ALA A 34 -2.98 -10.65 -17.70
C ALA A 34 -3.68 -12.01 -17.56
N THR A 35 -2.93 -13.11 -17.71
CA THR A 35 -3.49 -14.47 -17.59
C THR A 35 -4.01 -14.70 -16.17
N GLY A 36 -5.00 -15.59 -16.00
CA GLY A 36 -5.79 -15.78 -14.77
C GLY A 36 -5.00 -15.74 -13.45
N GLU A 37 -5.61 -15.13 -12.43
CA GLU A 37 -5.10 -14.90 -11.06
C GLU A 37 -3.74 -14.17 -10.98
N THR A 38 -3.57 -13.12 -11.79
CA THR A 38 -2.37 -12.26 -11.75
C THR A 38 -2.16 -11.60 -10.38
N PHE A 39 -3.24 -11.28 -9.65
CA PHE A 39 -3.18 -10.74 -8.29
C PHE A 39 -3.66 -11.78 -7.28
N ASN A 40 -2.79 -12.13 -6.34
CA ASN A 40 -3.02 -13.07 -5.24
C ASN A 40 -2.66 -12.43 -3.89
N HIS A 41 -2.78 -13.15 -2.78
CA HIS A 41 -2.27 -12.71 -1.47
C HIS A 41 -1.16 -13.65 -0.98
N ALA A 42 -0.17 -13.10 -0.28
CA ALA A 42 0.97 -13.86 0.29
C ALA A 42 0.89 -14.00 1.82
N GLY A 43 -0.09 -13.35 2.43
CA GLY A 43 -0.33 -13.22 3.86
C GLY A 43 -1.73 -12.63 4.10
N LYS A 44 -2.01 -12.14 5.31
CA LYS A 44 -3.34 -11.62 5.67
C LYS A 44 -3.70 -10.35 4.88
N THR A 45 -2.74 -9.46 4.73
CA THR A 45 -2.93 -8.10 4.22
C THR A 45 -2.11 -7.78 2.97
N ASP A 46 -1.36 -8.77 2.47
CA ASP A 46 -0.50 -8.64 1.30
C ASP A 46 -1.25 -8.89 -0.01
N ILE A 47 -0.93 -8.10 -1.04
CA ILE A 47 -1.28 -8.32 -2.44
C ILE A 47 0.00 -8.63 -3.21
N LEU A 48 0.03 -9.76 -3.89
CA LEU A 48 1.15 -10.24 -4.68
C LEU A 48 0.77 -10.30 -6.15
N ILE A 49 1.57 -9.66 -7.00
CA ILE A 49 1.40 -9.75 -8.45
C ILE A 49 2.39 -10.74 -9.02
N ARG A 50 1.87 -11.75 -9.72
CA ARG A 50 2.67 -12.78 -10.40
C ARG A 50 2.47 -12.74 -11.90
N VAL A 51 3.58 -12.83 -12.64
CA VAL A 51 3.59 -13.02 -14.09
C VAL A 51 4.56 -14.15 -14.42
N GLN A 52 4.08 -15.20 -15.10
CA GLN A 52 4.88 -16.37 -15.48
C GLN A 52 5.68 -16.95 -14.30
N ASP A 53 5.00 -17.21 -13.18
CA ASP A 53 5.55 -17.73 -11.91
C ASP A 53 6.59 -16.84 -11.21
N ARG A 54 6.70 -15.56 -11.61
CA ARG A 54 7.59 -14.58 -10.96
C ARG A 54 6.79 -13.54 -10.21
N ASN A 55 7.17 -13.28 -8.96
CA ASN A 55 6.70 -12.09 -8.24
C ASN A 55 7.32 -10.87 -8.91
N ILE A 56 6.48 -9.95 -9.37
CA ILE A 56 6.95 -8.71 -10.01
C ILE A 56 6.59 -7.46 -9.20
N PHE A 57 5.72 -7.62 -8.19
CA PHE A 57 5.28 -6.54 -7.32
C PHE A 57 4.60 -7.09 -6.07
N ILE A 58 4.84 -6.44 -4.94
CA ILE A 58 4.21 -6.72 -3.65
C ILE A 58 3.54 -5.43 -3.16
N ALA A 59 2.34 -5.52 -2.62
CA ALA A 59 1.71 -4.43 -1.88
C ALA A 59 1.23 -4.89 -0.52
N GLU A 60 1.40 -4.05 0.49
CA GLU A 60 0.90 -4.29 1.85
C GLU A 60 -0.25 -3.30 2.12
N CYS A 61 -1.40 -3.83 2.55
CA CYS A 61 -2.55 -3.03 2.93
C CYS A 61 -2.55 -2.74 4.43
N LYS A 62 -2.66 -1.47 4.86
CA LYS A 62 -2.67 -1.09 6.27
C LYS A 62 -3.62 0.06 6.56
N PHE A 63 -4.26 0.04 7.73
CA PHE A 63 -4.84 1.24 8.31
C PHE A 63 -3.74 2.13 8.90
N TRP A 64 -3.87 3.43 8.66
CA TRP A 64 -3.08 4.42 9.36
C TRP A 64 -3.44 4.44 10.85
N ARG A 65 -2.46 4.08 11.67
CA ARG A 65 -2.53 4.12 13.14
C ARG A 65 -1.34 4.85 13.76
N GLY A 66 -0.66 5.68 12.95
CA GLY A 66 0.51 6.46 13.34
C GLY A 66 1.79 6.03 12.64
N GLU A 67 2.78 6.92 12.67
CA GLU A 67 4.05 6.82 11.92
C GLU A 67 4.82 5.54 12.23
N LYS A 68 4.89 5.14 13.51
CA LYS A 68 5.60 3.93 13.93
C LYS A 68 5.09 2.67 13.23
N LEU A 69 3.76 2.52 13.14
CA LEU A 69 3.14 1.34 12.51
C LEU A 69 3.25 1.41 10.99
N PHE A 70 3.19 2.61 10.41
CA PHE A 70 3.45 2.80 9.00
C PHE A 70 4.90 2.43 8.62
N LEU A 71 5.90 2.90 9.36
CA LEU A 71 7.30 2.56 9.13
C LEU A 71 7.55 1.06 9.32
N ALA A 72 6.93 0.43 10.32
CA ALA A 72 7.00 -1.02 10.49
C ALA A 72 6.46 -1.79 9.27
N ALA A 73 5.42 -1.29 8.60
CA ALA A 73 4.91 -1.89 7.37
C ALA A 73 5.88 -1.71 6.19
N VAL A 74 6.57 -0.57 6.12
CA VAL A 74 7.65 -0.35 5.13
C VAL A 74 8.82 -1.31 5.38
N ASP A 75 9.26 -1.49 6.62
CA ASP A 75 10.31 -2.45 6.95
C ASP A 75 9.88 -3.89 6.65
N GLN A 76 8.62 -4.23 6.96
CA GLN A 76 8.03 -5.54 6.67
C GLN A 76 8.08 -5.83 5.17
N ILE A 77 7.60 -4.92 4.31
CA ILE A 77 7.60 -5.14 2.87
C ILE A 77 9.03 -5.25 2.32
N LEU A 78 9.96 -4.42 2.81
CA LEU A 78 11.37 -4.51 2.43
C LEU A 78 12.03 -5.83 2.81
N SER A 79 11.58 -6.47 3.90
CA SER A 79 12.09 -7.77 4.35
C SER A 79 11.67 -8.95 3.45
N TYR A 80 10.53 -8.82 2.75
CA TYR A 80 10.02 -9.84 1.83
C TYR A 80 10.63 -9.77 0.43
N LEU A 81 11.18 -8.62 0.04
CA LEU A 81 11.70 -8.43 -1.30
C LEU A 81 12.93 -9.30 -1.52
N SER A 82 12.82 -10.19 -2.50
CA SER A 82 13.96 -10.92 -3.05
C SER A 82 14.86 -9.96 -3.84
N TRP A 83 16.07 -10.42 -4.17
CA TRP A 83 17.01 -9.62 -4.98
C TRP A 83 16.45 -9.24 -6.37
N ARG A 84 15.41 -9.93 -6.86
CA ARG A 84 14.77 -9.66 -8.15
C ARG A 84 13.65 -8.63 -8.06
N ASP A 85 13.10 -8.40 -6.87
CA ASP A 85 11.98 -7.49 -6.69
C ASP A 85 12.47 -6.04 -6.68
N THR A 86 11.87 -5.21 -7.54
CA THR A 86 12.27 -3.81 -7.73
C THR A 86 11.15 -2.81 -7.47
N LYS A 87 9.92 -3.30 -7.23
CA LYS A 87 8.73 -2.47 -7.04
C LYS A 87 7.87 -3.01 -5.91
N ALA A 88 7.43 -2.11 -5.05
CA ALA A 88 6.55 -2.40 -3.93
C ALA A 88 5.54 -1.26 -3.72
N ALA A 89 4.47 -1.52 -2.99
CA ALA A 89 3.55 -0.47 -2.55
C ALA A 89 3.02 -0.65 -1.13
N ILE A 90 2.67 0.47 -0.51
CA ILE A 90 1.81 0.49 0.68
C ILE A 90 0.46 1.06 0.25
N VAL A 91 -0.60 0.29 0.44
CA VAL A 91 -1.98 0.76 0.33
C VAL A 91 -2.44 1.16 1.72
N LEU A 92 -2.45 2.47 1.98
CA LEU A 92 -2.71 3.03 3.29
C LEU A 92 -4.15 3.54 3.40
N PHE A 93 -4.93 2.97 4.29
CA PHE A 93 -6.30 3.38 4.57
C PHE A 93 -6.33 4.32 5.77
N ASN A 94 -6.91 5.50 5.60
CA ASN A 94 -7.17 6.43 6.69
C ASN A 94 -8.64 6.35 7.12
N ARG A 95 -8.88 6.37 8.43
CA ARG A 95 -10.21 6.56 9.04
C ARG A 95 -10.24 7.78 9.98
N GLN A 96 -9.14 8.51 10.09
CA GLN A 96 -9.02 9.67 10.97
C GLN A 96 -9.56 10.92 10.26
N LYS A 97 -10.17 11.84 11.02
CA LYS A 97 -10.86 13.02 10.46
C LYS A 97 -9.99 13.94 9.60
N THR A 98 -8.68 13.96 9.79
CA THR A 98 -7.79 14.91 9.10
C THR A 98 -6.83 14.19 8.16
N PHE A 99 -7.32 13.84 6.98
CA PHE A 99 -6.54 13.07 6.00
C PHE A 99 -5.27 13.81 5.54
N SER A 100 -5.33 15.13 5.31
CA SER A 100 -4.14 15.92 4.93
C SER A 100 -3.01 15.84 5.97
N ALA A 101 -3.35 15.84 7.27
CA ALA A 101 -2.37 15.69 8.33
C ALA A 101 -1.73 14.28 8.32
N VAL A 102 -2.48 13.26 7.91
CA VAL A 102 -1.93 11.91 7.70
C VAL A 102 -0.96 11.89 6.54
N LEU A 103 -1.30 12.52 5.42
CA LEU A 103 -0.41 12.62 4.25
C LEU A 103 0.90 13.34 4.60
N ASP A 104 0.84 14.41 5.38
CA ASP A 104 2.02 15.12 5.87
C ASP A 104 2.92 14.24 6.74
N LYS A 105 2.32 13.50 7.67
CA LYS A 105 3.04 12.56 8.54
C LYS A 105 3.66 11.40 7.79
N VAL A 106 2.96 10.86 6.78
CA VAL A 106 3.53 9.84 5.86
C VAL A 106 4.78 10.38 5.19
N ARG A 107 4.73 11.61 4.66
CA ARG A 107 5.89 12.23 4.00
C ARG A 107 7.04 12.43 4.98
N GLN A 108 6.77 12.99 6.17
CA GLN A 108 7.78 13.19 7.22
C GLN A 108 8.42 11.87 7.67
N ALA A 109 7.61 10.83 7.90
CA ALA A 109 8.11 9.51 8.29
C ALA A 109 9.03 8.91 7.22
N MET A 110 8.64 9.00 5.94
CA MET A 110 9.48 8.52 4.85
C MET A 110 10.77 9.31 4.70
N GLU A 111 10.75 10.63 4.92
CA GLU A 111 11.97 11.45 4.90
C GLU A 111 13.02 10.98 5.91
N ALA A 112 12.57 10.51 7.08
CA ALA A 112 13.44 9.98 8.12
C ALA A 112 13.82 8.49 7.93
N HIS A 113 13.30 7.80 6.91
CA HIS A 113 13.49 6.36 6.76
C HIS A 113 14.95 6.02 6.34
N PRO A 114 15.66 5.13 7.05
CA PRO A 114 17.08 4.86 6.79
C PRO A 114 17.40 4.36 5.38
N GLN A 115 16.48 3.58 4.79
CA GLN A 115 16.64 3.09 3.42
C GLN A 115 16.28 4.11 2.34
N LYS A 116 15.79 5.31 2.68
CA LYS A 116 15.40 6.30 1.67
C LYS A 116 16.63 6.85 0.95
N LYS A 117 16.58 6.78 -0.38
CA LYS A 117 17.57 7.39 -1.28
C LYS A 117 17.05 8.65 -1.95
N ARG A 118 15.82 8.62 -2.49
CA ARG A 118 15.23 9.71 -3.27
C ARG A 118 13.72 9.80 -3.11
N GLY A 119 13.17 10.96 -3.51
CA GLY A 119 11.74 11.27 -3.49
C GLY A 119 11.31 12.10 -2.27
N PRO A 120 9.99 12.30 -2.08
CA PRO A 120 8.94 11.76 -2.94
C PRO A 120 8.88 12.44 -4.31
N SER A 121 8.65 11.65 -5.35
CA SER A 121 7.91 12.16 -6.51
C SER A 121 6.43 12.13 -6.14
N VAL A 122 5.78 13.29 -6.16
CA VAL A 122 4.36 13.43 -5.84
C VAL A 122 3.58 13.28 -7.15
N GLU A 123 2.82 12.19 -7.27
CA GLU A 123 2.09 11.84 -8.50
C GLU A 123 0.58 12.06 -8.37
N GLY A 124 0.18 12.91 -7.42
CA GLY A 124 -1.19 13.18 -7.02
C GLY A 124 -1.23 13.52 -5.53
N GLU A 125 -2.37 14.02 -5.05
CA GLU A 125 -2.50 14.44 -3.64
C GLU A 125 -2.28 13.29 -2.66
N THR A 126 -2.60 12.06 -3.04
CA THR A 126 -2.55 10.88 -2.17
C THR A 126 -1.58 9.80 -2.64
N ARG A 127 -0.68 10.12 -3.58
CA ARG A 127 0.23 9.16 -4.21
C ARG A 127 1.66 9.67 -4.19
N PHE A 128 2.52 8.96 -3.46
CA PHE A 128 3.92 9.31 -3.26
C PHE A 128 4.83 8.17 -3.68
N ARG A 129 5.83 8.46 -4.51
CA ARG A 129 6.81 7.47 -4.96
C ARG A 129 8.19 7.79 -4.39
N TYR A 130 8.80 6.79 -3.77
CA TYR A 130 10.13 6.86 -3.16
C TYR A 130 11.06 5.84 -3.83
N VAL A 131 12.35 6.17 -3.83
CA VAL A 131 13.40 5.19 -4.12
C VAL A 131 14.06 4.83 -2.80
N LEU A 132 14.03 3.54 -2.47
CA LEU A 132 14.67 2.96 -1.30
C LEU A 132 15.85 2.06 -1.71
N GLY A 133 16.82 1.88 -0.82
CA GLY A 133 17.80 0.81 -0.91
C GLY A 133 17.23 -0.52 -0.42
N ASN A 134 17.68 -1.63 -1.01
CA ASN A 134 17.42 -2.95 -0.42
C ASN A 134 18.26 -3.09 0.87
N PRO A 135 17.68 -3.47 2.02
CA PRO A 135 18.43 -3.61 3.27
C PRO A 135 19.61 -4.61 3.20
N ARG A 136 19.54 -5.62 2.34
CA ARG A 136 20.58 -6.65 2.16
C ARG A 136 21.60 -6.30 1.08
N ASP A 137 21.23 -5.42 0.15
CA ASP A 137 22.09 -4.97 -0.95
C ASP A 137 21.75 -3.50 -1.25
N PRO A 138 22.36 -2.53 -0.53
CA PRO A 138 22.04 -1.12 -0.69
C PRO A 138 22.33 -0.58 -2.09
N SER A 139 23.07 -1.29 -2.95
CA SER A 139 23.25 -0.90 -4.35
C SER A 139 21.97 -1.08 -5.17
N ARG A 140 21.13 -2.05 -4.79
CA ARG A 140 19.84 -2.30 -5.41
C ARG A 140 18.81 -1.31 -4.93
N GLU A 141 18.04 -0.80 -5.89
CA GLU A 141 17.00 0.17 -5.66
C GLU A 141 15.63 -0.47 -5.78
N ILE A 142 14.75 -0.06 -4.87
CA ILE A 142 13.36 -0.46 -4.82
C ILE A 142 12.52 0.79 -4.97
N ILE A 143 11.57 0.76 -5.89
CA ILE A 143 10.56 1.79 -6.03
C ILE A 143 9.42 1.43 -5.08
N LEU A 144 9.27 2.21 -4.01
CA LEU A 144 8.12 2.10 -3.11
C LEU A 144 7.09 3.17 -3.48
N THR A 145 5.85 2.75 -3.75
CA THR A 145 4.74 3.68 -3.94
C THR A 145 3.78 3.62 -2.76
N VAL A 146 3.53 4.74 -2.10
CA VAL A 146 2.49 4.87 -1.07
C VAL A 146 1.24 5.42 -1.73
N LEU A 147 0.14 4.68 -1.63
CA LEU A 147 -1.19 5.04 -2.10
C LEU A 147 -2.08 5.19 -0.87
N ALA A 148 -2.48 6.42 -0.57
CA ALA A 148 -3.32 6.70 0.59
C ALA A 148 -4.79 6.90 0.17
N PHE A 149 -5.70 6.35 0.94
CA PHE A 149 -7.14 6.43 0.69
C PHE A 149 -7.85 6.80 1.97
N ASP A 150 -8.76 7.76 1.89
CA ASP A 150 -9.68 8.06 2.97
C ASP A 150 -10.86 7.08 2.92
N VAL A 151 -11.12 6.40 4.03
CA VAL A 151 -12.14 5.36 4.16
C VAL A 151 -13.12 5.79 5.25
N PRO A 152 -14.44 5.66 5.02
CA PRO A 152 -15.45 5.93 6.05
C PRO A 152 -15.15 5.18 7.35
N ALA A 153 -15.35 5.87 8.47
CA ALA A 153 -15.33 5.30 9.80
C ALA A 153 -16.76 5.17 10.30
N ALA A 154 -17.06 4.06 11.00
CA ALA A 154 -18.35 3.93 11.68
C ALA A 154 -18.58 5.14 12.57
N GLU A 155 -19.73 5.80 12.43
CA GLU A 155 -20.12 6.82 13.40
C GLU A 155 -20.18 6.17 14.78
N ALA A 156 -19.48 6.75 15.75
CA ALA A 156 -19.62 6.32 17.13
C ALA A 156 -21.09 6.56 17.51
N LYS A 157 -21.85 5.48 17.73
CA LYS A 157 -23.20 5.58 18.28
C LYS A 157 -23.09 6.35 19.60
N SER A 158 -23.63 7.56 19.62
CA SER A 158 -23.73 8.44 20.79
C SER A 158 -24.62 7.85 21.85
#